data_AF-A0A836HI41-F1
#
_entry.id   AF-A0A836HI41-F1
#
_cell.length_a   1.000
_cell.length_b   1.000
_cell.length_c   1.000
_cell.angle_alpha   90.00
_cell.angle_beta   90.00
_cell.angle_gamma   90.00
#
_symmetry.space_group_name_H-M   'P 1'
#
loop_
_entity.id
_entity.type
_entity.pdbx_description
1 polymer ?
#
loop_
_entity_poly.entity_id
_entity_poly.type
_entity_poly.pdbx_seq_one_letter_code
_entity_poly.pdbx_strand_id
1 'polypeptide(L)'
;MFRDCARILRMRPEKATAELRRLLPLLPRTGKRMSEATHSVASLIVSTAYSATAAQSATNHSRDCPVLSKKLPLSLIGKEPSFAARPCASCVRERVHYISSVSFCDYFEQRCSETQRHRNKTSRNGIFGAAALPNLLLEAIERSYGSANAFKDSVALHSGSTMCPGLLWIVYAPPVSGREQGVVSLLSLPACRVPLVHGLWPLAVINTTEGRLCEQIACCTAKGGDTVDADNVPAWGHAARASKTLGALATIAEGDCRPGSVAQVRLSDVQSAIAEEALCAMNWQFVEAQLRSALAYYSSKERTQTQHEHRKEKEHAAVVRAMGQLKDSGAAIHATDSVTIASSSSFGVSPASGPSVSAPALATPPSAVAEGHARGEASLQTTAVSAPRAETAAANTTSDSLQAAGKSTTGAASAEPRATQQADGTWEYHYNNGSVTKVRPDGTKVFQTESLTTTVFVNGDTLFEYPNNTSILDRADGVRVTTYADGSKKEERLK
;
A
#
# COMPACT_ATOMS: atom_id res chain seq x y z
N MET A 1 -2.99 -21.90 10.26
CA MET A 1 -3.00 -20.96 11.40
C MET A 1 -4.39 -20.35 11.70
N PHE A 2 -5.51 -21.06 11.51
CA PHE A 2 -6.86 -20.51 11.77
C PHE A 2 -7.79 -21.51 12.49
N ARG A 3 -7.24 -22.42 13.30
CA ARG A 3 -7.96 -23.66 13.62
C ARG A 3 -9.20 -23.48 14.50
N ASP A 4 -9.19 -22.55 15.46
CA ASP A 4 -10.31 -22.47 16.42
C ASP A 4 -10.95 -21.08 16.62
N CYS A 5 -10.24 -19.96 16.46
CA CYS A 5 -10.81 -18.62 16.70
C CYS A 5 -11.41 -17.91 15.47
N ALA A 6 -11.20 -18.44 14.25
CA ALA A 6 -11.57 -17.80 12.99
C ALA A 6 -12.48 -18.68 12.11
N ARG A 7 -13.42 -19.42 12.71
CA ARG A 7 -14.37 -20.27 11.97
C ARG A 7 -15.10 -19.52 10.85
N ILE A 8 -15.26 -18.20 10.99
CA ILE A 8 -16.02 -17.37 10.05
C ILE A 8 -15.19 -16.97 8.81
N LEU A 9 -13.87 -16.87 8.90
CA LEU A 9 -12.97 -16.61 7.76
C LEU A 9 -12.58 -17.91 7.01
N ARG A 10 -13.12 -19.06 7.43
CA ARG A 10 -12.87 -20.38 6.83
C ARG A 10 -13.90 -20.71 5.76
N MET A 11 -13.99 -19.83 4.75
CA MET A 11 -14.63 -20.23 3.49
C MET A 11 -13.72 -21.25 2.78
N ARG A 12 -14.30 -22.39 2.39
CA ARG A 12 -13.59 -23.41 1.62
C ARG A 12 -13.54 -22.99 0.15
N PRO A 13 -12.36 -23.02 -0.52
CA PRO A 13 -12.21 -22.63 -1.92
C PRO A 13 -13.08 -23.43 -2.89
N GLU A 14 -13.30 -24.71 -2.59
CA GLU A 14 -14.10 -25.64 -3.41
C GLU A 14 -15.58 -25.26 -3.48
N LYS A 15 -16.09 -24.63 -2.42
CA LYS A 15 -17.44 -24.07 -2.32
C LYS A 15 -17.53 -22.66 -2.88
N ALA A 16 -16.40 -21.95 -2.97
CA ALA A 16 -16.35 -20.59 -3.47
C ALA A 16 -16.53 -20.55 -4.98
N THR A 17 -15.72 -21.30 -5.76
CA THR A 17 -15.91 -21.39 -7.22
C THR A 17 -15.35 -22.69 -7.83
N ALA A 18 -15.97 -23.14 -8.92
CA ALA A 18 -15.45 -24.27 -9.72
C ALA A 18 -14.11 -23.95 -10.41
N GLU A 19 -13.84 -22.66 -10.66
CA GLU A 19 -12.59 -22.21 -11.28
C GLU A 19 -11.39 -22.38 -10.32
N LEU A 20 -11.55 -22.06 -9.02
CA LEU A 20 -10.51 -22.29 -8.03
C LEU A 20 -10.11 -23.77 -7.95
N ARG A 21 -11.08 -24.70 -8.05
CA ARG A 21 -10.78 -26.15 -8.06
C ARG A 21 -9.83 -26.56 -9.19
N ARG A 22 -9.85 -25.86 -10.32
CA ARG A 22 -8.96 -26.13 -11.46
C ARG A 22 -7.60 -25.44 -11.34
N LEU A 23 -7.56 -24.26 -10.72
CA LEU A 23 -6.35 -23.44 -10.61
C LEU A 23 -5.46 -23.78 -9.41
N LEU A 24 -6.03 -24.24 -8.30
CA LEU A 24 -5.27 -24.55 -7.09
C LEU A 24 -4.18 -25.61 -7.28
N PRO A 25 -4.38 -26.70 -8.05
CA PRO A 25 -3.32 -27.66 -8.35
C PRO A 25 -2.14 -27.05 -9.12
N LEU A 26 -2.36 -25.94 -9.84
CA LEU A 26 -1.36 -25.28 -10.68
C LEU A 26 -0.50 -24.25 -9.92
N LEU A 27 -0.81 -23.98 -8.64
CA LEU A 27 -0.01 -23.06 -7.84
C LEU A 27 1.32 -23.70 -7.41
N PRO A 28 2.46 -23.02 -7.59
CA PRO A 28 3.73 -23.52 -7.10
C PRO A 28 3.71 -23.57 -5.56
N ARG A 29 3.88 -24.77 -5.00
CA ARG A 29 3.93 -24.99 -3.56
C ARG A 29 5.33 -24.69 -3.02
N THR A 30 5.53 -23.49 -2.50
CA THR A 30 6.74 -23.15 -1.74
C THR A 30 6.51 -23.44 -0.26
N GLY A 31 7.05 -24.56 0.26
CA GLY A 31 7.12 -24.84 1.70
C GLY A 31 6.44 -26.14 2.17
N LYS A 32 6.78 -26.53 3.42
CA LYS A 32 6.36 -27.75 4.16
C LYS A 32 4.94 -28.17 3.76
N ARG A 33 4.80 -29.39 3.21
CA ARG A 33 3.55 -30.02 2.72
C ARG A 33 2.32 -29.66 3.56
N MET A 34 1.65 -28.56 3.25
CA MET A 34 0.29 -28.33 3.71
C MET A 34 -0.61 -29.10 2.75
N SER A 35 -1.29 -30.11 3.29
CA SER A 35 -2.24 -30.94 2.55
C SER A 35 -3.29 -30.07 1.84
N GLU A 36 -3.66 -30.45 0.62
CA GLU A 36 -4.68 -29.85 -0.25
C GLU A 36 -5.99 -29.52 0.48
N ALA A 37 -6.31 -30.24 1.55
CA ALA A 37 -7.52 -30.08 2.35
C ALA A 37 -7.56 -28.88 3.31
N THR A 38 -6.56 -27.97 3.32
CA THR A 38 -6.41 -26.97 4.42
C THR A 38 -6.41 -25.49 4.05
N HIS A 39 -6.47 -25.11 2.77
CA HIS A 39 -6.46 -23.69 2.40
C HIS A 39 -7.85 -23.06 2.60
N SER A 40 -7.95 -22.03 3.45
CA SER A 40 -9.11 -21.13 3.44
C SER A 40 -8.95 -20.08 2.35
N VAL A 41 -10.05 -19.51 1.87
CA VAL A 41 -10.00 -18.40 0.90
C VAL A 41 -9.18 -17.21 1.42
N ALA A 42 -9.32 -16.87 2.71
CA ALA A 42 -8.49 -15.85 3.36
C ALA A 42 -6.98 -16.19 3.32
N SER A 43 -6.62 -17.46 3.53
CA SER A 43 -5.23 -17.92 3.42
C SER A 43 -4.71 -17.81 1.98
N LEU A 44 -5.55 -18.14 0.99
CA LEU A 44 -5.19 -18.02 -0.42
C LEU A 44 -4.92 -16.56 -0.78
N ILE A 45 -5.83 -15.66 -0.41
CA ILE A 45 -5.67 -14.20 -0.60
C ILE A 45 -4.31 -13.74 -0.09
N VAL A 46 -3.99 -13.98 1.18
CA VAL A 46 -2.74 -13.48 1.80
C VAL A 46 -1.52 -14.13 1.15
N SER A 47 -1.56 -15.43 0.88
CA SER A 47 -0.43 -16.15 0.25
C SER A 47 -0.16 -15.75 -1.20
N THR A 48 -1.15 -15.17 -1.89
CA THR A 48 -1.07 -14.79 -3.30
C THR A 48 -0.98 -13.28 -3.51
N ALA A 49 -1.15 -12.48 -2.46
CA ALA A 49 -1.23 -11.02 -2.55
C ALA A 49 0.10 -10.35 -2.95
N TYR A 50 1.20 -10.82 -2.38
CA TYR A 50 2.53 -10.30 -2.68
C TYR A 50 3.37 -11.39 -3.34
N SER A 51 3.82 -11.12 -4.55
CA SER A 51 4.84 -11.94 -5.18
C SER A 51 6.12 -11.80 -4.35
N ALA A 52 6.53 -12.88 -3.68
CA ALA A 52 7.70 -12.86 -2.80
C ALA A 52 8.93 -12.35 -3.56
N THR A 53 9.42 -11.17 -3.17
CA THR A 53 10.62 -10.53 -3.71
C THR A 53 11.90 -11.33 -3.43
N ALA A 54 11.84 -12.31 -2.53
CA ALA A 54 12.97 -13.16 -2.16
C ALA A 54 13.41 -14.13 -3.29
N ALA A 55 12.57 -14.38 -4.29
CA ALA A 55 12.95 -15.15 -5.47
C ALA A 55 12.42 -14.44 -6.72
N GLN A 56 13.27 -13.66 -7.39
CA GLN A 56 12.97 -13.01 -8.67
C GLN A 56 12.45 -14.02 -9.73
N SER A 57 12.71 -15.31 -9.58
CA SER A 57 12.16 -16.38 -10.44
C SER A 57 10.65 -16.62 -10.26
N ALA A 58 10.06 -16.28 -9.10
CA ALA A 58 8.65 -16.48 -8.81
C ALA A 58 7.75 -15.29 -9.21
N THR A 59 8.37 -14.18 -9.61
CA THR A 59 7.71 -12.95 -10.11
C THR A 59 7.75 -12.87 -11.63
N ASN A 60 8.62 -13.64 -12.29
CA ASN A 60 8.81 -13.58 -13.72
C ASN A 60 7.81 -14.49 -14.45
N HIS A 61 7.22 -13.97 -15.53
CA HIS A 61 6.46 -14.81 -16.44
C HIS A 61 7.39 -15.83 -17.12
N SER A 62 6.85 -17.00 -17.46
CA SER A 62 7.54 -17.93 -18.35
C SER A 62 7.84 -17.26 -19.69
N ARG A 63 8.96 -17.62 -20.34
CA ARG A 63 9.37 -17.02 -21.63
C ARG A 63 8.25 -17.02 -22.68
N ASP A 64 7.48 -18.11 -22.77
CA ASP A 64 6.37 -18.25 -23.73
C ASP A 64 4.99 -18.04 -23.08
N CYS A 65 4.87 -17.12 -22.12
CA CYS A 65 3.60 -16.88 -21.43
C CYS A 65 2.47 -16.45 -22.41
N PRO A 66 1.39 -17.24 -22.56
CA PRO A 66 0.32 -16.93 -23.51
C PRO A 66 -0.54 -15.73 -23.05
N VAL A 67 -0.54 -15.42 -21.75
CA VAL A 67 -1.22 -14.24 -21.20
C VAL A 67 -0.45 -12.97 -21.52
N LEU A 68 0.89 -13.00 -21.32
CA LEU A 68 1.73 -11.84 -21.61
C LEU A 68 1.76 -11.50 -23.11
N SER A 69 1.77 -12.53 -23.96
CA SER A 69 1.66 -12.39 -25.42
C SER A 69 0.22 -12.14 -25.92
N LYS A 70 -0.74 -11.95 -25.01
CA LYS A 70 -2.16 -11.67 -25.31
C LYS A 70 -2.89 -12.74 -26.14
N LYS A 71 -2.32 -13.95 -26.26
CA LYS A 71 -2.94 -15.09 -26.94
C LYS A 71 -4.04 -15.76 -26.12
N LEU A 72 -3.97 -15.64 -24.78
CA LEU A 72 -4.96 -16.20 -23.85
C LEU A 72 -5.29 -15.15 -22.78
N PRO A 73 -6.55 -14.71 -22.63
CA PRO A 73 -6.92 -13.80 -21.56
C PRO A 73 -6.82 -14.47 -20.18
N LEU A 74 -6.46 -13.68 -19.16
CA LEU A 74 -6.25 -14.17 -17.80
C LEU A 74 -7.49 -14.88 -17.21
N SER A 75 -8.69 -14.48 -17.62
CA SER A 75 -9.95 -15.08 -17.18
C SER A 75 -10.22 -16.49 -17.72
N LEU A 76 -9.51 -16.94 -18.75
CA LEU A 76 -9.73 -18.23 -19.40
C LEU A 76 -8.66 -19.28 -19.05
N ILE A 77 -7.63 -18.92 -18.29
CA ILE A 77 -6.52 -19.83 -17.98
C ILE A 77 -6.94 -21.09 -17.22
N GLY A 78 -8.05 -21.05 -16.48
CA GLY A 78 -8.61 -22.21 -15.78
C GLY A 78 -9.48 -23.13 -16.64
N LYS A 79 -9.76 -22.75 -17.90
CA LYS A 79 -10.53 -23.54 -18.87
C LYS A 79 -9.63 -24.13 -19.97
N GLU A 80 -8.51 -23.48 -20.23
CA GLU A 80 -7.61 -23.82 -21.34
C GLU A 80 -6.64 -24.97 -20.96
N PRO A 81 -6.74 -26.16 -21.58
CA PRO A 81 -5.91 -27.31 -21.23
C PRO A 81 -4.44 -27.11 -21.61
N SER A 82 -4.18 -26.36 -22.70
CA SER A 82 -2.81 -26.05 -23.14
C SER A 82 -2.05 -25.22 -22.10
N PHE A 83 -2.75 -24.33 -21.39
CA PHE A 83 -2.20 -23.59 -20.26
C PHE A 83 -1.95 -24.47 -19.04
N ALA A 84 -2.88 -25.38 -18.71
CA ALA A 84 -2.74 -26.29 -17.58
C ALA A 84 -1.52 -27.22 -17.72
N ALA A 85 -1.15 -27.58 -18.96
CA ALA A 85 0.05 -28.38 -19.23
C ALA A 85 1.37 -27.63 -18.98
N ARG A 86 1.38 -26.30 -19.16
CA ARG A 86 2.55 -25.43 -18.94
C ARG A 86 2.15 -24.12 -18.25
N PRO A 87 1.80 -24.17 -16.95
CA PRO A 87 1.23 -23.03 -16.27
C PRO A 87 2.28 -21.95 -16.01
N CYS A 88 1.92 -20.70 -16.27
CA CYS A 88 2.70 -19.55 -15.80
C CYS A 88 2.32 -19.24 -14.35
N ALA A 89 3.23 -19.49 -13.41
CA ALA A 89 3.02 -19.31 -11.97
C ALA A 89 2.50 -17.92 -11.58
N SER A 90 3.03 -16.85 -12.21
CA SER A 90 2.59 -15.47 -11.97
C SER A 90 1.11 -15.27 -12.32
N CYS A 91 0.68 -15.72 -13.51
CA CYS A 91 -0.70 -15.62 -13.96
C CYS A 91 -1.67 -16.48 -13.12
N VAL A 92 -1.26 -17.69 -12.74
CA VAL A 92 -2.08 -18.53 -11.84
C VAL A 92 -2.26 -17.85 -10.49
N ARG A 93 -1.17 -17.31 -9.90
CA ARG A 93 -1.22 -16.57 -8.64
C ARG A 93 -2.18 -15.40 -8.72
N GLU A 94 -2.04 -14.55 -9.74
CA GLU A 94 -2.87 -13.37 -9.95
C GLU A 94 -4.35 -13.75 -10.09
N ARG A 95 -4.66 -14.76 -10.91
CA ARG A 95 -6.04 -15.19 -11.12
C ARG A 95 -6.63 -15.82 -9.85
N VAL A 96 -5.88 -16.63 -9.12
CA VAL A 96 -6.33 -17.21 -7.85
C VAL A 96 -6.55 -16.11 -6.81
N HIS A 97 -5.66 -15.12 -6.72
CA HIS A 97 -5.82 -13.96 -5.84
C HIS A 97 -7.12 -13.22 -6.14
N TYR A 98 -7.36 -12.91 -7.43
CA TYR A 98 -8.58 -12.24 -7.88
C TYR A 98 -9.84 -13.02 -7.50
N ILE A 99 -9.96 -14.29 -7.92
CA ILE A 99 -11.18 -15.08 -7.67
C ILE A 99 -11.41 -15.28 -6.17
N SER A 100 -10.34 -15.53 -5.42
CA SER A 100 -10.43 -15.67 -3.97
C SER A 100 -10.94 -14.39 -3.32
N SER A 101 -10.45 -13.23 -3.77
CA SER A 101 -10.86 -11.93 -3.23
C SER A 101 -12.30 -11.60 -3.59
N VAL A 102 -12.72 -11.79 -4.85
CA VAL A 102 -14.14 -11.62 -5.27
C VAL A 102 -15.06 -12.50 -4.43
N SER A 103 -14.77 -13.81 -4.38
CA SER A 103 -15.59 -14.75 -3.61
C SER A 103 -15.67 -14.36 -2.12
N PHE A 104 -14.57 -13.84 -1.57
CA PHE A 104 -14.52 -13.36 -0.20
C PHE A 104 -15.39 -12.12 0.00
N CYS A 105 -15.32 -11.14 -0.90
CA CYS A 105 -16.18 -9.96 -0.87
C CYS A 105 -17.65 -10.34 -0.92
N ASP A 106 -18.07 -11.17 -1.89
CA ASP A 106 -19.46 -11.57 -2.08
C ASP A 106 -19.99 -12.31 -0.84
N TYR A 107 -19.21 -13.26 -0.31
CA TYR A 107 -19.57 -13.97 0.92
C TYR A 107 -19.70 -13.02 2.11
N PHE A 108 -18.78 -12.07 2.25
CA PHE A 108 -18.78 -11.15 3.39
C PHE A 108 -19.94 -10.15 3.31
N GLU A 109 -20.23 -9.64 2.12
CA GLU A 109 -21.40 -8.78 1.84
C GLU A 109 -22.70 -9.51 2.15
N GLN A 110 -22.84 -10.77 1.70
CA GLN A 110 -24.01 -11.58 1.99
C GLN A 110 -24.20 -11.78 3.50
N ARG A 111 -23.12 -11.99 4.26
CA ARG A 111 -23.19 -12.18 5.73
C ARG A 111 -23.48 -10.88 6.47
N CYS A 112 -22.96 -9.76 5.97
CA CYS A 112 -23.26 -8.42 6.45
C CYS A 112 -24.72 -8.01 6.20
N SER A 113 -25.33 -8.48 5.11
CA SER A 113 -26.73 -8.21 4.77
C SER A 113 -27.72 -9.31 5.18
N GLU A 114 -27.23 -10.42 5.76
CA GLU A 114 -28.06 -11.55 6.14
C GLU A 114 -29.08 -11.13 7.20
N THR A 115 -30.32 -10.95 6.75
CA THR A 115 -31.41 -10.52 7.62
C THR A 115 -31.63 -11.60 8.66
N GLN A 116 -31.49 -11.27 9.94
CA GLN A 116 -31.84 -12.20 11.00
C GLN A 116 -33.32 -12.54 10.88
N ARG A 117 -33.62 -13.77 10.45
CA ARG A 117 -34.99 -14.30 10.31
C ARG A 117 -35.82 -14.26 11.61
N HIS A 118 -35.23 -13.83 12.73
CA HIS A 118 -35.87 -13.77 14.05
C HIS A 118 -36.13 -12.38 14.61
N ARG A 119 -35.82 -11.27 13.91
CA ARG A 119 -36.15 -9.94 14.42
C ARG A 119 -37.25 -9.29 13.57
N ASN A 120 -38.48 -9.43 14.07
CA ASN A 120 -39.69 -8.68 13.80
C ASN A 120 -39.79 -7.91 12.48
N LYS A 121 -40.81 -8.32 11.72
CA LYS A 121 -41.39 -7.79 10.47
C LYS A 121 -41.85 -6.31 10.52
N THR A 122 -41.29 -5.46 11.39
CA THR A 122 -41.83 -4.13 11.73
C THR A 122 -40.82 -3.00 11.74
N SER A 123 -39.76 -3.05 10.93
CA SER A 123 -39.15 -1.78 10.51
C SER A 123 -38.50 -1.90 9.15
N ARG A 124 -39.27 -1.53 8.12
CA ARG A 124 -38.73 -1.18 6.81
C ARG A 124 -38.09 0.23 6.82
N ASN A 125 -38.06 0.88 7.99
CA ASN A 125 -37.51 2.21 8.29
C ASN A 125 -36.48 2.09 9.43
N GLY A 126 -35.52 1.17 9.32
CA GLY A 126 -34.47 1.03 10.34
C GLY A 126 -33.66 2.31 10.43
N ILE A 127 -33.64 2.96 11.60
CA ILE A 127 -32.74 4.08 11.86
C ILE A 127 -31.49 3.50 12.51
N PHE A 128 -30.33 3.72 11.89
CA PHE A 128 -29.05 3.41 12.53
C PHE A 128 -28.84 4.31 13.75
N GLY A 129 -28.50 3.71 14.90
CA GLY A 129 -28.25 4.43 16.13
C GLY A 129 -27.66 3.51 17.21
N ALA A 130 -27.29 4.08 18.36
CA ALA A 130 -26.64 3.35 19.46
C ALA A 130 -27.44 2.10 19.91
N ALA A 131 -28.77 2.17 19.89
CA ALA A 131 -29.65 1.04 20.24
C ALA A 131 -29.63 -0.13 19.23
N ALA A 132 -29.14 0.09 18.01
CA ALA A 132 -29.00 -0.95 16.99
C ALA A 132 -27.70 -1.76 17.14
N LEU A 133 -26.69 -1.19 17.80
CA LEU A 133 -25.36 -1.75 17.94
C LEU A 133 -25.25 -2.61 19.21
N PRO A 134 -24.65 -3.80 19.13
CA PRO A 134 -24.25 -4.55 20.33
C PRO A 134 -23.20 -3.79 21.16
N ASN A 135 -23.27 -3.93 22.49
CA ASN A 135 -22.47 -3.14 23.44
C ASN A 135 -20.96 -3.14 23.15
N LEU A 136 -20.36 -4.32 22.88
CA LEU A 136 -18.92 -4.40 22.61
C LEU A 136 -18.52 -3.62 21.37
N LEU A 137 -19.36 -3.64 20.34
CA LEU A 137 -19.13 -2.91 19.10
C LEU A 137 -19.36 -1.41 19.29
N LEU A 138 -20.40 -1.04 20.04
CA LEU A 138 -20.69 0.36 20.38
C LEU A 138 -19.51 0.99 21.12
N GLU A 139 -19.00 0.34 22.17
CA GLU A 139 -17.82 0.82 22.93
C GLU A 139 -16.59 0.98 22.03
N ALA A 140 -16.37 0.05 21.08
CA ALA A 140 -15.26 0.13 20.14
C ALA A 140 -15.41 1.30 19.15
N ILE A 141 -16.63 1.57 18.70
CA ILE A 141 -16.96 2.69 17.81
C ILE A 141 -16.84 4.02 18.57
N GLU A 142 -17.41 4.14 19.77
CA GLU A 142 -17.35 5.35 20.59
C GLU A 142 -15.90 5.69 20.96
N ARG A 143 -15.07 4.70 21.24
CA ARG A 143 -13.63 4.91 21.45
C ARG A 143 -12.91 5.45 20.21
N SER A 144 -13.35 5.08 19.01
CA SER A 144 -12.68 5.42 17.76
C SER A 144 -13.21 6.71 17.12
N TYR A 145 -14.51 6.99 17.27
CA TYR A 145 -15.25 8.06 16.58
C TYR A 145 -16.02 9.00 17.54
N GLY A 146 -16.01 8.73 18.85
CA GLY A 146 -16.73 9.51 19.87
C GLY A 146 -18.21 9.17 20.02
N SER A 147 -18.92 8.86 18.93
CA SER A 147 -20.31 8.43 18.98
C SER A 147 -20.71 7.56 17.77
N ALA A 148 -21.81 6.83 17.88
CA ALA A 148 -22.39 6.10 16.75
C ALA A 148 -22.79 7.05 15.60
N ASN A 149 -23.30 8.25 15.90
CA ASN A 149 -23.67 9.22 14.86
C ASN A 149 -22.43 9.76 14.13
N ALA A 150 -21.36 10.10 14.86
CA ALA A 150 -20.10 10.52 14.23
C ALA A 150 -19.49 9.42 13.35
N PHE A 151 -19.68 8.15 13.72
CA PHE A 151 -19.32 7.02 12.87
C PHE A 151 -20.19 6.95 11.60
N LYS A 152 -21.51 7.13 11.71
CA LYS A 152 -22.41 7.21 10.54
C LYS A 152 -21.98 8.32 9.58
N ASP A 153 -21.71 9.50 10.11
CA ASP A 153 -21.27 10.65 9.32
C ASP A 153 -19.92 10.37 8.63
N SER A 154 -19.00 9.69 9.34
CA SER A 154 -17.73 9.24 8.78
C SER A 154 -17.93 8.24 7.65
N VAL A 155 -18.87 7.29 7.77
CA VAL A 155 -19.21 6.34 6.70
C VAL A 155 -19.76 7.06 5.47
N ALA A 156 -20.69 8.00 5.65
CA ALA A 156 -21.23 8.81 4.57
C ALA A 156 -20.11 9.58 3.85
N LEU A 157 -19.24 10.26 4.61
CA LEU A 157 -18.10 10.99 4.08
C LEU A 157 -17.15 10.09 3.26
N HIS A 158 -16.82 8.91 3.77
CA HIS A 158 -15.93 7.97 3.07
C HIS A 158 -16.60 7.37 1.83
N SER A 159 -17.92 7.19 1.83
CA SER A 159 -18.66 6.67 0.67
C SER A 159 -18.77 7.68 -0.47
N GLY A 160 -18.89 8.97 -0.15
CA GLY A 160 -19.03 10.06 -1.14
C GLY A 160 -17.70 10.63 -1.67
N SER A 161 -16.56 10.26 -1.06
CA SER A 161 -15.23 10.80 -1.41
C SER A 161 -14.33 9.81 -2.16
N THR A 162 -14.86 8.65 -2.57
CA THR A 162 -14.07 7.63 -3.27
C THR A 162 -13.79 8.02 -4.72
N MET A 163 -12.51 8.05 -5.11
CA MET A 163 -12.09 8.31 -6.49
C MET A 163 -12.50 7.18 -7.47
N CYS A 164 -12.62 5.95 -6.97
CA CYS A 164 -13.05 4.79 -7.74
C CYS A 164 -14.14 4.03 -6.99
N PRO A 165 -15.23 3.62 -7.66
CA PRO A 165 -16.25 2.77 -7.04
C PRO A 165 -15.64 1.43 -6.65
N GLY A 166 -16.08 0.89 -5.51
CA GLY A 166 -15.45 -0.27 -4.90
C GLY A 166 -16.18 -0.73 -3.65
N LEU A 167 -15.43 -1.11 -2.63
CA LEU A 167 -15.97 -1.59 -1.37
C LEU A 167 -15.46 -0.72 -0.23
N LEU A 168 -16.38 -0.24 0.59
CA LEU A 168 -16.06 0.44 1.84
C LEU A 168 -16.05 -0.59 2.97
N TRP A 169 -14.89 -0.76 3.58
CA TRP A 169 -14.68 -1.74 4.65
C TRP A 169 -14.67 -1.07 6.01
N ILE A 170 -15.34 -1.71 6.97
CA ILE A 170 -15.15 -1.46 8.40
C ILE A 170 -14.16 -2.52 8.89
N VAL A 171 -13.04 -2.08 9.44
CA VAL A 171 -11.93 -2.96 9.82
C VAL A 171 -11.51 -2.73 11.27
N TYR A 172 -10.96 -3.76 11.89
CA TYR A 172 -10.24 -3.65 13.15
C TYR A 172 -8.74 -3.58 12.88
N ALA A 173 -8.14 -2.48 13.31
CA ALA A 173 -6.69 -2.31 13.32
C ALA A 173 -6.17 -2.64 14.73
N PRO A 174 -5.23 -3.61 14.87
CA PRO A 174 -4.64 -3.92 16.16
C PRO A 174 -3.84 -2.72 16.69
N PRO A 175 -3.61 -2.64 18.00
CA PRO A 175 -2.79 -1.58 18.58
C PRO A 175 -1.40 -1.57 17.94
N VAL A 176 -0.99 -0.39 17.49
CA VAL A 176 0.38 -0.10 17.05
C VAL A 176 1.08 0.60 18.20
N SER A 177 2.36 0.26 18.42
CA SER A 177 3.20 0.71 19.55
C SER A 177 2.85 2.12 20.04
N GLY A 178 2.38 2.23 21.29
CA GLY A 178 1.96 3.48 21.92
C GLY A 178 0.45 3.61 22.20
N ARG A 179 -0.40 2.74 21.65
CA ARG A 179 -1.82 2.62 22.05
C ARG A 179 -2.06 1.29 22.76
N GLU A 180 -2.76 1.34 23.89
CA GLU A 180 -3.13 0.12 24.64
C GLU A 180 -4.20 -0.72 23.95
N GLN A 181 -5.03 -0.08 23.10
CA GLN A 181 -6.22 -0.70 22.52
C GLN A 181 -6.26 -0.46 21.00
N GLY A 182 -6.71 -1.48 20.26
CA GLY A 182 -6.94 -1.37 18.81
C GLY A 182 -8.14 -0.48 18.47
N VAL A 183 -8.23 -0.07 17.21
CA VAL A 183 -9.24 0.88 16.74
C VAL A 183 -10.11 0.28 15.64
N VAL A 184 -11.36 0.71 15.58
CA VAL A 184 -12.22 0.49 14.42
C VAL A 184 -11.92 1.59 13.41
N SER A 185 -11.75 1.23 12.15
CA SER A 185 -11.41 2.17 11.09
C SER A 185 -12.19 1.89 9.81
N LEU A 186 -12.31 2.91 8.96
CA LEU A 186 -12.93 2.82 7.65
C LEU A 186 -11.84 2.79 6.58
N LEU A 187 -11.98 1.90 5.61
CA LEU A 187 -11.04 1.75 4.50
C LEU A 187 -11.80 1.54 3.20
N SER A 188 -11.68 2.48 2.27
CA SER A 188 -12.20 2.30 0.91
C SER A 188 -11.15 1.58 0.06
N LEU A 189 -11.54 0.45 -0.53
CA LEU A 189 -10.68 -0.32 -1.42
C LEU A 189 -11.30 -0.44 -2.81
N PRO A 190 -10.53 -0.22 -3.88
CA PRO A 190 -11.04 -0.30 -5.24
C PRO A 190 -11.27 -1.77 -5.65
N ALA A 191 -12.29 -1.98 -6.49
CA ALA A 191 -12.63 -3.28 -7.06
C ALA A 191 -12.78 -4.38 -6.00
N CYS A 192 -12.11 -5.51 -6.18
CA CYS A 192 -12.17 -6.68 -5.30
C CYS A 192 -11.00 -6.75 -4.31
N ARG A 193 -10.31 -5.63 -4.01
CA ARG A 193 -9.23 -5.65 -3.03
C ARG A 193 -9.79 -5.83 -1.62
N VAL A 194 -9.05 -6.56 -0.79
CA VAL A 194 -9.49 -6.99 0.55
C VAL A 194 -8.51 -6.52 1.64
N PRO A 195 -9.01 -6.11 2.82
CA PRO A 195 -8.15 -5.57 3.89
C PRO A 195 -7.11 -6.54 4.44
N LEU A 196 -7.34 -7.85 4.28
CA LEU A 196 -6.46 -8.92 4.75
C LEU A 196 -5.02 -8.78 4.21
N VAL A 197 -4.88 -8.24 3.00
CA VAL A 197 -3.57 -8.01 2.37
C VAL A 197 -2.73 -7.00 3.16
N HIS A 198 -3.38 -6.06 3.82
CA HIS A 198 -2.75 -5.03 4.64
C HIS A 198 -2.59 -5.44 6.11
N GLY A 199 -2.89 -6.70 6.45
CA GLY A 199 -2.86 -7.18 7.84
C GLY A 199 -3.98 -6.63 8.72
N LEU A 200 -5.03 -6.05 8.11
CA LEU A 200 -6.20 -5.52 8.78
C LEU A 200 -7.30 -6.59 8.86
N TRP A 201 -8.02 -6.61 9.98
CA TRP A 201 -9.09 -7.59 10.19
C TRP A 201 -10.43 -7.04 9.69
N PRO A 202 -11.08 -7.63 8.67
CA PRO A 202 -12.36 -7.15 8.17
C PRO A 202 -13.49 -7.43 9.17
N LEU A 203 -14.31 -6.43 9.48
CA LEU A 203 -15.47 -6.53 10.35
C LEU A 203 -16.79 -6.49 9.56
N ALA A 204 -16.92 -5.51 8.65
CA ALA A 204 -18.07 -5.37 7.76
C ALA A 204 -17.65 -4.79 6.40
N VAL A 205 -18.54 -4.90 5.42
CA VAL A 205 -18.36 -4.34 4.07
C VAL A 205 -19.65 -3.65 3.61
N ILE A 206 -19.50 -2.54 2.92
CA ILE A 206 -20.56 -1.78 2.26
C ILE A 206 -20.21 -1.73 0.76
N ASN A 207 -21.13 -2.20 -0.06
CA ASN A 207 -20.95 -2.26 -1.50
C ASN A 207 -21.29 -0.92 -2.15
N THR A 208 -20.25 -0.23 -2.63
CA THR A 208 -20.35 1.03 -3.38
C THR A 208 -19.82 0.86 -4.81
N THR A 209 -19.90 -0.36 -5.35
CA THR A 209 -19.47 -0.67 -6.71
C THR A 209 -20.35 0.01 -7.75
N GLU A 210 -19.82 0.15 -8.96
CA GLU A 210 -20.54 0.75 -10.09
C GLU A 210 -21.87 0.04 -10.37
N GLY A 211 -21.89 -1.30 -10.29
CA GLY A 211 -23.13 -2.08 -10.47
C GLY A 211 -24.21 -1.68 -9.46
N ARG A 212 -23.86 -1.56 -8.18
CA ARG A 212 -24.80 -1.14 -7.13
C ARG A 212 -25.27 0.30 -7.30
N LEU A 213 -24.38 1.18 -7.75
CA LEU A 213 -24.73 2.57 -8.08
C LEU A 213 -25.73 2.63 -9.24
N CYS A 214 -25.49 1.87 -10.31
CA CYS A 214 -26.41 1.79 -11.46
C CYS A 214 -27.78 1.25 -11.05
N GLU A 215 -27.83 0.19 -10.23
CA GLU A 215 -29.10 -0.34 -9.68
C GLU A 215 -29.88 0.72 -8.92
N GLN A 216 -29.20 1.48 -8.05
CA GLN A 216 -29.86 2.50 -7.24
C GLN A 216 -30.33 3.69 -8.08
N ILE A 217 -29.54 4.12 -9.06
CA ILE A 217 -29.94 5.17 -10.00
C ILE A 217 -31.18 4.73 -10.79
N ALA A 218 -31.20 3.49 -11.31
CA ALA A 218 -32.35 2.94 -12.02
C ALA A 218 -33.60 2.85 -11.13
N CYS A 219 -33.45 2.48 -9.86
CA CYS A 219 -34.57 2.48 -8.90
C CYS A 219 -35.10 3.90 -8.60
N CYS A 220 -34.24 4.91 -8.62
CA CYS A 220 -34.62 6.30 -8.42
C CYS A 220 -35.33 6.89 -9.66
N THR A 221 -34.95 6.47 -10.87
CA THR A 221 -35.57 6.95 -12.12
C THR A 221 -36.86 6.22 -12.45
N ALA A 222 -36.96 4.91 -12.22
CA ALA A 222 -38.15 4.09 -12.52
C ALA A 222 -39.34 4.35 -11.58
N LYS A 223 -39.18 5.12 -10.51
CA LYS A 223 -40.28 5.56 -9.64
C LYS A 223 -41.10 6.72 -10.24
N GLY A 224 -40.66 7.32 -11.35
CA GLY A 224 -41.52 8.13 -12.23
C GLY A 224 -42.11 7.21 -13.30
N GLY A 225 -43.43 7.08 -13.36
CA GLY A 225 -44.14 6.07 -14.13
C GLY A 225 -44.10 6.23 -15.66
N ASP A 226 -42.91 6.13 -16.25
CA ASP A 226 -42.72 5.89 -17.68
C ASP A 226 -41.70 4.77 -17.87
N THR A 227 -42.09 3.75 -18.62
CA THR A 227 -41.25 2.62 -19.01
C THR A 227 -40.05 3.12 -19.80
N VAL A 228 -38.85 3.06 -19.20
CA VAL A 228 -37.61 3.46 -19.88
C VAL A 228 -37.10 2.32 -20.75
N ASP A 229 -36.98 2.63 -22.04
CA ASP A 229 -36.33 1.84 -23.08
C ASP A 229 -34.89 1.46 -22.69
N ALA A 230 -34.43 0.29 -23.14
CA ALA A 230 -33.19 -0.34 -22.68
C ALA A 230 -31.88 0.41 -23.06
N ASP A 231 -31.97 1.57 -23.70
CA ASP A 231 -30.85 2.33 -24.26
C ASP A 231 -30.25 3.40 -23.33
N ASN A 232 -30.83 3.65 -22.15
CA ASN A 232 -30.31 4.66 -21.22
C ASN A 232 -29.28 4.11 -20.22
N VAL A 233 -28.19 3.52 -20.73
CA VAL A 233 -26.98 3.28 -19.93
C VAL A 233 -26.20 4.59 -19.82
N PRO A 234 -25.84 5.08 -18.62
CA PRO A 234 -25.05 6.31 -18.49
C PRO A 234 -23.71 6.21 -19.24
N ALA A 235 -23.39 7.23 -20.05
CA ALA A 235 -22.23 7.24 -20.96
C ALA A 235 -20.86 7.01 -20.31
N TRP A 236 -20.76 7.16 -18.98
CA TRP A 236 -19.53 6.94 -18.22
C TRP A 236 -19.33 5.49 -17.76
N GLY A 237 -20.37 4.66 -17.81
CA GLY A 237 -20.31 3.27 -17.33
C GLY A 237 -19.51 2.34 -18.24
N HIS A 238 -18.96 1.27 -17.67
CA HIS A 238 -18.22 0.25 -18.44
C HIS A 238 -19.10 -0.42 -19.52
N ALA A 239 -20.40 -0.57 -19.27
CA ALA A 239 -21.37 -1.11 -20.22
C ALA A 239 -21.55 -0.22 -21.46
N ALA A 240 -21.50 1.11 -21.33
CA ALA A 240 -21.58 2.03 -22.46
C ALA A 240 -20.35 1.95 -23.39
N ARG A 241 -19.18 1.58 -22.84
CA ARG A 241 -17.92 1.45 -23.59
C ARG A 241 -17.74 0.09 -24.27
N ALA A 242 -18.56 -0.90 -23.90
CA ALA A 242 -18.54 -2.24 -24.48
C ALA A 242 -19.50 -2.42 -25.68
N SER A 243 -20.26 -1.37 -26.06
CA SER A 243 -21.30 -1.44 -27.11
C SER A 243 -20.77 -1.51 -28.56
N LYS A 244 -19.64 -2.18 -28.77
CA LYS A 244 -19.16 -2.53 -30.12
C LYS A 244 -18.67 -3.96 -30.11
N THR A 245 -19.60 -4.91 -30.18
CA THR A 245 -19.45 -6.22 -30.85
C THR A 245 -20.69 -7.08 -30.60
N LEU A 246 -21.81 -6.78 -31.24
CA LEU A 246 -22.80 -7.75 -31.74
C LEU A 246 -23.84 -6.99 -32.58
N GLY A 247 -24.19 -7.55 -33.75
CA GLY A 247 -24.85 -6.92 -34.89
C GLY A 247 -26.13 -6.13 -34.60
N ALA A 248 -26.35 -5.02 -35.30
CA ALA A 248 -26.94 -4.97 -36.64
C ALA A 248 -28.47 -5.12 -36.62
N LEU A 249 -29.14 -4.07 -37.13
CA LEU A 249 -30.58 -3.87 -37.34
C LEU A 249 -31.38 -3.33 -36.15
N ALA A 250 -31.32 -2.02 -35.94
CA ALA A 250 -32.51 -1.25 -35.58
C ALA A 250 -32.55 0.02 -36.44
N THR A 251 -33.60 0.10 -37.23
CA THR A 251 -33.90 1.12 -38.23
C THR A 251 -34.20 2.45 -37.56
N ILE A 252 -33.79 3.52 -38.25
CA ILE A 252 -33.97 4.93 -37.91
C ILE A 252 -35.44 5.23 -37.57
N ALA A 253 -35.68 5.76 -36.38
CA ALA A 253 -36.86 6.55 -36.06
C ALA A 253 -36.39 7.82 -35.35
N GLU A 254 -36.18 8.88 -36.13
CA GLU A 254 -36.10 10.25 -35.62
C GLU A 254 -37.45 10.62 -34.99
N GLY A 255 -37.47 10.68 -33.67
CA GLY A 255 -38.57 11.23 -32.89
C GLY A 255 -38.02 12.27 -31.93
N ASP A 256 -38.50 13.51 -32.07
CA ASP A 256 -38.19 14.67 -31.22
C ASP A 256 -38.45 14.37 -29.74
N CYS A 257 -37.42 13.92 -29.02
CA CYS A 257 -37.44 13.86 -27.56
C CYS A 257 -36.96 15.21 -27.01
N ARG A 258 -37.91 16.08 -26.65
CA ARG A 258 -37.65 17.20 -25.74
C ARG A 258 -36.91 16.69 -24.50
N PRO A 259 -35.88 17.38 -24.00
CA PRO A 259 -35.24 17.01 -22.75
C PRO A 259 -36.19 17.37 -21.60
N GLY A 260 -37.06 16.42 -21.25
CA GLY A 260 -37.77 16.46 -19.98
C GLY A 260 -36.76 16.54 -18.85
N SER A 261 -37.02 17.43 -17.89
CA SER A 261 -36.20 17.69 -16.70
C SER A 261 -35.91 16.39 -15.93
N VAL A 262 -34.86 15.67 -16.31
CA VAL A 262 -34.27 14.60 -15.51
C VAL A 262 -33.78 15.30 -14.24
N ALA A 263 -34.44 15.03 -13.10
CA ALA A 263 -33.97 15.50 -11.81
C ALA A 263 -32.49 15.17 -11.71
N GLN A 264 -31.65 16.20 -11.58
CA GLN A 264 -30.20 16.04 -11.53
C GLN A 264 -29.82 15.36 -10.21
N VAL A 265 -29.91 14.03 -10.18
CA VAL A 265 -29.53 13.22 -9.03
C VAL A 265 -28.01 13.30 -8.89
N ARG A 266 -27.54 13.91 -7.80
CA ARG A 266 -26.10 13.97 -7.52
C ARG A 266 -25.61 12.59 -7.11
N LEU A 267 -24.51 12.15 -7.72
CA LEU A 267 -23.90 10.84 -7.42
C LEU A 267 -23.53 10.70 -5.93
N SER A 268 -23.08 11.80 -5.30
CA SER A 268 -22.78 11.87 -3.87
C SER A 268 -23.97 11.49 -2.99
N ASP A 269 -25.17 11.89 -3.42
CA ASP A 269 -26.40 11.68 -2.65
C ASP A 269 -26.84 10.22 -2.78
N VAL A 270 -26.66 9.63 -3.97
CA VAL A 270 -26.88 8.20 -4.21
C VAL A 270 -25.90 7.34 -3.41
N GLN A 271 -24.62 7.70 -3.40
CA GLN A 271 -23.59 6.99 -2.63
C GLN A 271 -23.88 7.04 -1.13
N SER A 272 -24.24 8.22 -0.62
CA SER A 272 -24.59 8.40 0.78
C SER A 272 -25.85 7.62 1.15
N ALA A 273 -26.86 7.60 0.26
CA ALA A 273 -28.09 6.82 0.46
C ALA A 273 -27.81 5.31 0.48
N ILE A 274 -26.95 4.81 -0.42
CA ILE A 274 -26.53 3.40 -0.42
C ILE A 274 -25.81 3.05 0.89
N ALA A 275 -24.92 3.92 1.35
CA ALA A 275 -24.17 3.69 2.58
C ALA A 275 -25.08 3.70 3.82
N GLU A 276 -26.04 4.63 3.87
CA GLU A 276 -27.03 4.69 4.95
C GLU A 276 -27.96 3.48 4.94
N GLU A 277 -28.48 3.09 3.78
CA GLU A 277 -29.31 1.88 3.62
C GLU A 277 -28.54 0.64 4.09
N ALA A 278 -27.26 0.52 3.71
CA ALA A 278 -26.41 -0.59 4.10
C ALA A 278 -26.16 -0.63 5.62
N LEU A 279 -25.94 0.51 6.27
CA LEU A 279 -25.79 0.58 7.74
C LEU A 279 -27.06 0.14 8.47
N CYS A 280 -28.22 0.51 7.95
CA CYS A 280 -29.51 0.13 8.54
C CYS A 280 -29.85 -1.35 8.32
N ALA A 281 -29.44 -1.93 7.19
CA ALA A 281 -29.63 -3.34 6.87
C ALA A 281 -28.54 -4.27 7.47
N MET A 282 -27.50 -3.70 8.08
CA MET A 282 -26.33 -4.43 8.56
C MET A 282 -26.66 -5.42 9.68
N ASN A 283 -26.15 -6.64 9.56
CA ASN A 283 -26.18 -7.65 10.61
C ASN A 283 -25.10 -7.37 11.66
N TRP A 284 -25.39 -6.47 12.60
CA TRP A 284 -24.44 -6.05 13.62
C TRP A 284 -23.98 -7.17 14.56
N GLN A 285 -24.75 -8.26 14.70
CA GLN A 285 -24.30 -9.44 15.47
C GLN A 285 -23.15 -10.18 14.79
N PHE A 286 -23.19 -10.29 13.46
CA PHE A 286 -22.08 -10.83 12.69
C PHE A 286 -20.83 -9.96 12.83
N VAL A 287 -20.99 -8.63 12.75
CA VAL A 287 -19.88 -7.66 12.90
C VAL A 287 -19.26 -7.76 14.30
N GLU A 288 -20.08 -7.83 15.35
CA GLU A 288 -19.59 -8.01 16.72
C GLU A 288 -18.90 -9.38 16.90
N ALA A 289 -19.39 -10.44 16.27
CA ALA A 289 -18.71 -11.73 16.26
C ALA A 289 -17.34 -11.65 15.57
N GLN A 290 -17.20 -10.89 14.48
CA GLN A 290 -15.88 -10.62 13.88
C GLN A 290 -14.96 -9.88 14.83
N LEU A 291 -15.47 -8.86 15.53
CA LEU A 291 -14.69 -8.09 16.50
C LEU A 291 -14.20 -8.98 17.65
N ARG A 292 -15.06 -9.84 18.21
CA ARG A 292 -14.67 -10.82 19.23
C ARG A 292 -13.55 -11.75 18.74
N SER A 293 -13.69 -12.27 17.52
CA SER A 293 -12.66 -13.11 16.90
C SER A 293 -11.33 -12.37 16.71
N ALA A 294 -11.37 -11.09 16.29
CA ALA A 294 -10.18 -10.26 16.14
C ALA A 294 -9.49 -10.07 17.50
N LEU A 295 -10.23 -9.63 18.51
CA LEU A 295 -9.71 -9.43 19.87
C LEU A 295 -9.09 -10.71 20.45
N ALA A 296 -9.77 -11.85 20.29
CA ALA A 296 -9.25 -13.15 20.73
C ALA A 296 -7.97 -13.54 19.97
N TYR A 297 -7.88 -13.27 18.67
CA TYR A 297 -6.69 -13.55 17.87
C TYR A 297 -5.50 -12.68 18.29
N TYR A 298 -5.69 -11.36 18.39
CA TYR A 298 -4.60 -10.43 18.71
C TYR A 298 -4.11 -10.55 20.17
N SER A 299 -4.96 -11.03 21.09
CA SER A 299 -4.58 -11.34 22.48
C SER A 299 -4.03 -12.76 22.68
N SER A 300 -4.01 -13.61 21.64
CA SER A 300 -3.60 -15.01 21.78
C SER A 300 -2.09 -15.18 21.99
N LYS A 301 -1.73 -16.12 22.87
CA LYS A 301 -0.32 -16.52 23.12
C LYS A 301 0.33 -17.17 21.88
N GLU A 302 -0.45 -17.90 21.09
CA GLU A 302 0.04 -18.52 19.85
C GLU A 302 0.57 -17.45 18.87
N ARG A 303 -0.15 -16.33 18.75
CA ARG A 303 0.26 -15.21 17.89
C ARG A 303 1.57 -14.58 18.39
N THR A 304 1.68 -14.28 19.68
CA THR A 304 2.90 -13.68 20.22
C THR A 304 4.11 -14.60 20.09
N GLN A 305 3.94 -15.90 20.34
CA GLN A 305 4.97 -16.91 20.12
C GLN A 305 5.39 -16.99 18.64
N THR A 306 4.43 -17.05 17.72
CA THR A 306 4.72 -17.10 16.27
C THR A 306 5.45 -15.84 15.81
N GLN A 307 5.09 -14.66 16.34
CA GLN A 307 5.80 -13.42 16.05
C GLN A 307 7.25 -13.44 16.57
N HIS A 308 7.45 -13.97 17.77
CA HIS A 308 8.78 -14.11 18.37
C HIS A 308 9.66 -15.09 17.57
N GLU A 309 9.12 -16.26 17.22
CA GLU A 309 9.82 -17.26 16.40
C GLU A 309 10.18 -16.70 15.02
N HIS A 310 9.23 -16.07 14.33
CA HIS A 310 9.48 -15.45 13.03
C HIS A 310 10.52 -14.31 13.10
N ARG A 311 10.50 -13.52 14.18
CA ARG A 311 11.52 -12.49 14.41
C ARG A 311 12.89 -13.13 14.60
N LYS A 312 12.98 -14.15 15.45
CA LYS A 312 14.22 -14.90 15.70
C LYS A 312 14.76 -15.53 14.41
N GLU A 313 13.90 -16.10 13.56
CA GLU A 313 14.28 -16.62 12.25
C GLU A 313 14.84 -15.53 11.33
N LYS A 314 14.22 -14.34 11.32
CA LYS A 314 14.70 -13.19 10.54
C LYS A 314 16.03 -12.63 11.07
N GLU A 315 16.18 -12.52 12.39
CA GLU A 315 17.42 -12.11 13.03
C GLU A 315 18.54 -13.10 12.71
N HIS A 316 18.26 -14.40 12.82
CA HIS A 316 19.21 -15.45 12.44
C HIS A 316 19.58 -15.39 10.94
N ALA A 317 18.60 -15.21 10.05
CA ALA A 317 18.85 -15.07 8.62
C ALA A 317 19.69 -13.82 8.28
N ALA A 318 19.47 -12.71 9.00
CA ALA A 318 20.27 -11.50 8.87
C ALA A 318 21.71 -11.73 9.33
N VAL A 319 21.90 -12.41 10.46
CA VAL A 319 23.22 -12.79 10.99
C VAL A 319 23.97 -13.70 10.01
N VAL A 320 23.32 -14.75 9.48
CA VAL A 320 23.93 -15.66 8.49
C VAL A 320 24.31 -14.91 7.22
N ARG A 321 23.48 -13.97 6.76
CA ARG A 321 23.79 -13.13 5.59
C ARG A 321 25.02 -12.25 5.83
N ALA A 322 25.10 -11.61 7.00
CA ALA A 322 26.24 -10.77 7.37
C ALA A 322 27.54 -11.59 7.47
N MET A 323 27.49 -12.79 8.08
CA MET A 323 28.66 -13.69 8.13
C MET A 323 29.08 -14.18 6.74
N GLY A 324 28.12 -14.42 5.83
CA GLY A 324 28.41 -14.75 4.44
C GLY A 324 29.19 -13.65 3.73
N GLN A 325 28.75 -12.40 3.87
CA GLN A 325 29.45 -11.23 3.30
C GLN A 325 30.87 -11.07 3.84
N LEU A 326 31.08 -11.37 5.13
CA LEU A 326 32.41 -11.34 5.75
C LEU A 326 33.33 -12.45 5.24
N LYS A 327 32.78 -13.64 4.94
CA LYS A 327 33.53 -14.73 4.31
C LYS A 327 33.92 -14.37 2.87
N ASP A 328 32.99 -13.77 2.13
CA ASP A 328 33.18 -13.42 0.71
C ASP A 328 34.12 -12.21 0.54
N SER A 329 34.32 -11.39 1.57
CA SER A 329 35.28 -10.28 1.57
C SER A 329 36.73 -10.69 1.83
N GLY A 330 37.00 -11.98 2.10
CA GLY A 330 38.35 -12.49 2.32
C GLY A 330 38.96 -12.11 3.67
N ALA A 331 38.16 -11.64 4.63
CA ALA A 331 38.63 -11.32 5.98
C ALA A 331 39.05 -12.61 6.71
N ALA A 332 40.31 -12.69 7.12
CA ALA A 332 40.82 -13.78 7.97
C ALA A 332 40.42 -13.52 9.43
N ILE A 333 39.43 -14.25 9.92
CA ILE A 333 38.97 -14.17 11.31
C ILE A 333 39.76 -15.22 12.11
N HIS A 334 40.54 -14.78 13.09
CA HIS A 334 41.24 -15.69 14.00
C HIS A 334 40.29 -16.15 15.12
N ALA A 335 40.53 -17.33 15.71
CA ALA A 335 39.63 -17.95 16.70
C ALA A 335 39.40 -17.11 17.98
N THR A 336 40.18 -16.05 18.18
CA THR A 336 40.07 -15.09 19.28
C THR A 336 39.21 -13.87 18.95
N ASP A 337 38.82 -13.68 17.69
CA ASP A 337 38.11 -12.48 17.26
C ASP A 337 36.62 -12.59 17.58
N SER A 338 36.07 -11.56 18.22
CA SER A 338 34.63 -11.47 18.49
C SER A 338 33.97 -10.51 17.49
N VAL A 339 32.98 -11.02 16.75
CA VAL A 339 32.21 -10.21 15.79
C VAL A 339 30.94 -9.72 16.47
N THR A 340 30.86 -8.40 16.70
CA THR A 340 29.64 -7.77 17.21
C THR A 340 28.79 -7.32 16.02
N ILE A 341 27.64 -7.98 15.82
CA ILE A 341 26.67 -7.58 14.80
C ILE A 341 25.79 -6.50 15.42
N ALA A 342 26.13 -5.23 15.18
CA ALA A 342 25.28 -4.11 15.57
C ALA A 342 24.01 -4.15 14.72
N SER A 343 22.89 -4.53 15.34
CA SER A 343 21.57 -4.35 14.73
C SER A 343 21.18 -2.89 14.94
N SER A 344 21.08 -2.11 13.86
CA SER A 344 20.53 -0.76 13.92
C SER A 344 19.03 -0.82 14.19
N SER A 345 18.62 -1.14 15.42
CA SER A 345 17.32 -0.75 15.91
C SER A 345 17.43 0.73 16.28
N SER A 346 16.91 1.61 15.43
CA SER A 346 16.67 3.00 15.83
C SER A 346 15.51 3.04 16.83
N PHE A 347 15.78 2.59 18.04
CA PHE A 347 15.03 2.97 19.23
C PHE A 347 16.06 3.53 20.19
N GLY A 348 16.13 4.85 20.20
CA GLY A 348 17.10 5.58 21.00
C GLY A 348 16.91 5.27 22.48
N VAL A 349 17.97 4.77 23.09
CA VAL A 349 18.38 5.15 24.44
C VAL A 349 19.90 5.24 24.38
N SER A 350 20.42 6.46 24.22
CA SER A 350 21.82 6.75 24.49
C SER A 350 22.05 6.61 26.00
N PRO A 351 22.94 5.74 26.49
CA PRO A 351 23.60 6.00 27.75
C PRO A 351 24.74 6.97 27.47
N ALA A 352 24.71 8.13 28.13
CA ALA A 352 25.83 9.06 28.15
C ALA A 352 27.07 8.34 28.71
N SER A 353 28.13 8.27 27.92
CA SER A 353 29.42 7.78 28.33
C SER A 353 30.17 8.82 29.16
N GLY A 354 30.72 8.39 30.29
CA GLY A 354 31.95 8.93 30.87
C GLY A 354 32.00 8.84 32.40
N PRO A 355 33.15 8.52 33.01
CA PRO A 355 34.14 7.51 32.62
C PRO A 355 34.44 6.55 33.81
N SER A 356 34.81 5.29 33.53
CA SER A 356 35.35 4.38 34.55
C SER A 356 36.75 3.95 34.13
N VAL A 357 37.75 4.49 34.83
CA VAL A 357 39.13 4.01 34.87
C VAL A 357 39.29 3.35 36.25
N SER A 358 39.66 2.07 36.27
CA SER A 358 40.24 1.42 37.47
C SER A 358 41.73 1.78 37.51
N ALA A 359 42.44 2.01 38.63
CA ALA A 359 42.42 1.37 39.94
C ALA A 359 43.21 2.25 40.99
N PRO A 360 43.69 1.75 42.16
CA PRO A 360 43.29 2.21 43.49
C PRO A 360 44.37 2.97 44.28
N ALA A 361 43.98 3.76 45.29
CA ALA A 361 44.57 3.82 46.65
C ALA A 361 44.03 5.00 47.47
N LEU A 362 43.49 4.66 48.65
CA LEU A 362 43.55 5.35 49.95
C LEU A 362 43.40 6.89 50.07
N ALA A 363 42.47 7.27 50.97
CA ALA A 363 42.37 8.49 51.79
C ALA A 363 41.25 9.49 51.45
N THR A 364 40.32 9.59 52.41
CA THR A 364 39.23 10.58 52.63
C THR A 364 39.80 11.87 53.26
N PRO A 365 38.98 12.92 53.56
CA PRO A 365 38.38 14.02 52.75
C PRO A 365 39.00 15.39 53.23
N PRO A 366 38.39 16.62 53.22
CA PRO A 366 37.05 17.07 52.79
C PRO A 366 36.91 18.47 52.12
N SER A 367 35.66 18.74 51.70
CA SER A 367 34.88 19.98 51.93
C SER A 367 34.76 21.09 50.86
N ALA A 368 33.49 21.55 50.77
CA ALA A 368 32.97 22.88 50.40
C ALA A 368 32.97 23.30 48.91
N VAL A 369 32.04 24.08 48.34
CA VAL A 369 30.64 24.55 48.54
C VAL A 369 30.43 25.62 47.44
N ALA A 370 29.17 25.90 47.07
CA ALA A 370 28.64 27.09 46.34
C ALA A 370 28.76 27.08 44.80
N GLU A 371 27.63 27.02 44.07
CA GLU A 371 26.73 28.14 43.66
C GLU A 371 27.42 29.07 42.64
N GLY A 372 26.82 29.55 41.55
CA GLY A 372 25.46 29.54 41.01
C GLY A 372 25.41 30.53 39.83
N HIS A 373 24.37 30.44 38.98
CA HIS A 373 23.80 31.47 38.07
C HIS A 373 24.72 32.31 37.14
N ALA A 374 24.30 32.93 36.04
CA ALA A 374 23.24 32.79 35.04
C ALA A 374 23.47 33.96 34.05
N ARG A 375 23.05 33.78 32.79
CA ARG A 375 22.36 34.79 31.95
C ARG A 375 23.17 35.86 31.17
N GLY A 376 22.72 36.04 29.92
CA GLY A 376 22.73 37.29 29.12
C GLY A 376 23.93 37.44 28.18
N GLU A 377 23.87 38.02 26.99
CA GLU A 377 22.87 38.74 26.16
C GLU A 377 23.48 38.76 24.72
N ALA A 378 22.71 38.48 23.66
CA ALA A 378 22.22 39.44 22.65
C ALA A 378 23.22 40.54 22.19
N SER A 379 23.45 40.66 20.87
CA SER A 379 23.25 41.92 20.14
C SER A 379 23.42 41.78 18.62
N LEU A 380 22.76 42.69 17.91
CA LEU A 380 22.43 42.80 16.49
C LEU A 380 23.58 43.28 15.59
N GLN A 381 23.51 42.99 14.28
CA GLN A 381 23.53 44.06 13.27
C GLN A 381 23.00 43.65 11.88
N THR A 382 22.20 44.57 11.35
CA THR A 382 21.50 44.65 10.07
C THR A 382 22.40 45.25 8.99
N THR A 383 22.22 44.93 7.71
CA THR A 383 22.06 45.93 6.60
C THR A 383 21.73 45.26 5.27
N ALA A 384 20.89 45.97 4.50
CA ALA A 384 20.27 45.56 3.25
C ALA A 384 20.96 46.20 2.02
N VAL A 385 20.61 45.73 0.81
CA VAL A 385 20.01 46.52 -0.30
C VAL A 385 20.39 45.99 -1.70
N SER A 386 19.34 45.87 -2.52
CA SER A 386 19.25 45.98 -4.00
C SER A 386 19.37 44.77 -4.93
N ALA A 387 18.23 44.48 -5.57
CA ALA A 387 18.08 43.84 -6.88
C ALA A 387 18.46 44.79 -8.03
N PRO A 388 18.56 44.29 -9.28
CA PRO A 388 17.41 44.46 -10.17
C PRO A 388 17.06 43.24 -11.03
N ARG A 389 15.88 43.38 -11.63
CA ARG A 389 15.05 42.47 -12.44
C ARG A 389 15.38 42.59 -13.93
N ALA A 390 15.25 41.51 -14.71
CA ALA A 390 14.82 41.56 -16.11
C ALA A 390 14.29 40.19 -16.58
N GLU A 391 13.01 40.20 -16.98
CA GLU A 391 12.32 39.15 -17.74
C GLU A 391 12.62 39.27 -19.23
N THR A 392 12.44 38.15 -19.97
CA THR A 392 12.03 37.95 -21.38
C THR A 392 12.91 36.87 -22.02
N ALA A 393 12.49 36.04 -22.96
CA ALA A 393 11.21 35.51 -23.41
C ALA A 393 11.58 34.33 -24.35
N ALA A 394 10.59 33.54 -24.72
CA ALA A 394 10.72 32.24 -25.33
C ALA A 394 11.15 32.22 -26.82
N ALA A 395 11.68 31.05 -27.19
CA ALA A 395 11.46 30.28 -28.42
C ALA A 395 11.93 30.85 -29.79
N ASN A 396 12.79 30.08 -30.47
CA ASN A 396 12.50 29.38 -31.74
C ASN A 396 13.81 28.86 -32.40
N THR A 397 13.97 27.54 -32.57
CA THR A 397 13.68 26.71 -33.77
C THR A 397 14.82 26.69 -34.82
N THR A 398 15.36 25.46 -34.99
CA THR A 398 15.76 24.78 -36.24
C THR A 398 16.86 25.31 -37.18
N SER A 399 17.83 24.40 -37.39
CA SER A 399 18.45 24.00 -38.68
C SER A 399 19.41 25.02 -39.34
N ASP A 400 20.48 24.68 -40.04
CA ASP A 400 20.80 23.48 -40.80
C ASP A 400 22.28 23.50 -41.27
N SER A 401 22.77 22.34 -41.72
CA SER A 401 23.83 22.08 -42.73
C SER A 401 25.23 22.72 -42.61
N LEU A 402 26.30 21.95 -42.40
CA LEU A 402 27.04 21.06 -43.33
C LEU A 402 28.00 21.76 -44.32
N GLN A 403 29.30 21.52 -44.13
CA GLN A 403 30.32 21.05 -45.10
C GLN A 403 31.70 21.04 -44.38
N ALA A 404 32.30 19.87 -44.07
CA ALA A 404 33.26 19.10 -44.90
C ALA A 404 34.50 19.93 -45.32
N ALA A 405 35.77 19.54 -45.11
CA ALA A 405 36.35 18.21 -45.02
C ALA A 405 37.76 18.20 -44.35
N GLY A 406 38.09 17.06 -43.72
CA GLY A 406 39.37 16.36 -43.92
C GLY A 406 40.55 16.62 -42.97
N LYS A 407 40.75 15.74 -41.97
CA LYS A 407 41.85 14.76 -41.94
C LYS A 407 41.78 13.87 -40.70
N SER A 408 42.02 12.58 -40.93
CA SER A 408 41.99 11.49 -39.97
C SER A 408 43.11 11.55 -38.92
N THR A 409 42.74 11.37 -37.66
CA THR A 409 43.53 10.57 -36.72
C THR A 409 42.57 9.72 -35.89
N THR A 410 42.67 8.42 -36.11
CA THR A 410 41.99 7.35 -35.39
C THR A 410 42.43 7.38 -33.92
N GLY A 411 41.69 8.09 -33.07
CA GLY A 411 41.75 7.95 -31.62
C GLY A 411 40.56 7.11 -31.19
N ALA A 412 40.81 5.96 -30.58
CA ALA A 412 39.79 5.08 -30.03
C ALA A 412 38.76 5.90 -29.24
N ALA A 413 37.50 5.85 -29.67
CA ALA A 413 36.39 6.48 -28.99
C ALA A 413 36.40 6.00 -27.52
N SER A 414 36.72 6.92 -26.61
CA SER A 414 36.69 6.67 -25.17
C SER A 414 35.31 6.10 -24.84
N ALA A 415 35.25 4.82 -24.45
CA ALA A 415 34.03 4.19 -24.00
C ALA A 415 33.46 5.02 -22.85
N GLU A 416 32.29 5.61 -23.07
CA GLU A 416 31.55 6.38 -22.07
C GLU A 416 30.61 5.43 -21.33
N PRO A 417 30.46 5.55 -20.00
CA PRO A 417 31.14 6.48 -19.10
C PRO A 417 32.58 6.06 -18.75
N ARG A 418 33.44 7.04 -18.46
CA ARG A 418 34.78 6.79 -17.92
C ARG A 418 34.66 6.37 -16.46
N ALA A 419 34.96 5.10 -16.18
CA ALA A 419 34.91 4.55 -14.84
C ALA A 419 36.28 4.64 -14.13
N THR A 420 36.30 5.15 -12.91
CA THR A 420 37.47 5.21 -12.03
C THR A 420 37.10 4.70 -10.64
N GLN A 421 37.91 3.80 -10.08
CA GLN A 421 37.72 3.34 -8.70
C GLN A 421 38.65 4.13 -7.77
N GLN A 422 38.09 4.68 -6.69
CA GLN A 422 38.84 5.38 -5.66
C GLN A 422 39.40 4.40 -4.62
N ALA A 423 40.40 4.85 -3.86
CA ALA A 423 41.09 4.05 -2.85
C ALA A 423 40.18 3.60 -1.70
N ASP A 424 39.09 4.33 -1.45
CA ASP A 424 38.06 4.00 -0.46
C ASP A 424 37.06 2.92 -0.97
N GLY A 425 37.23 2.45 -2.20
CA GLY A 425 36.36 1.47 -2.86
C GLY A 425 35.17 2.08 -3.62
N THR A 426 35.04 3.40 -3.66
CA THR A 426 33.98 4.10 -4.40
C THR A 426 34.23 4.03 -5.91
N TRP A 427 33.21 3.65 -6.67
CA TRP A 427 33.23 3.71 -8.14
C TRP A 427 32.68 5.04 -8.64
N GLU A 428 33.45 5.78 -9.41
CA GLU A 428 33.01 7.01 -10.09
C GLU A 428 32.87 6.78 -11.59
N TYR A 429 31.76 7.22 -12.15
CA TYR A 429 31.45 7.18 -13.58
C TYR A 429 31.30 8.61 -14.08
N HIS A 430 32.25 9.06 -14.90
CA HIS A 430 32.29 10.40 -15.46
C HIS A 430 31.70 10.39 -16.87
N TYR A 431 30.69 11.23 -17.08
CA TYR A 431 29.99 11.40 -18.35
C TYR A 431 30.49 12.66 -19.06
N ASN A 432 30.38 12.70 -20.38
CA ASN A 432 30.89 13.79 -21.23
C ASN A 432 30.13 15.11 -21.00
N ASN A 433 28.90 15.04 -20.47
CA ASN A 433 28.12 16.22 -20.08
C ASN A 433 28.53 16.80 -18.70
N GLY A 434 29.65 16.34 -18.13
CA GLY A 434 30.14 16.78 -16.81
C GLY A 434 29.39 16.14 -15.62
N SER A 435 28.40 15.28 -15.87
CA SER A 435 27.73 14.55 -14.80
C SER A 435 28.65 13.46 -14.24
N VAL A 436 28.51 13.20 -12.94
CA VAL A 436 29.30 12.17 -12.24
C VAL A 436 28.36 11.29 -11.44
N THR A 437 28.46 9.97 -11.61
CA THR A 437 27.80 9.01 -10.72
C THR A 437 28.82 8.37 -9.81
N LYS A 438 28.61 8.43 -8.49
CA LYS A 438 29.45 7.77 -7.49
C LYS A 438 28.67 6.64 -6.84
N VAL A 439 29.24 5.44 -6.80
CA VAL A 439 28.69 4.27 -6.13
C VAL A 439 29.64 3.90 -5.00
N ARG A 440 29.22 4.20 -3.78
CA ARG A 440 30.02 3.95 -2.57
C ARG A 440 29.94 2.46 -2.17
N PRO A 441 30.93 1.96 -1.41
CA PRO A 441 30.94 0.56 -0.94
C PRO A 441 29.74 0.17 -0.08
N ASP A 442 29.16 1.13 0.63
CA ASP A 442 27.96 0.94 1.45
C ASP A 442 26.69 0.69 0.61
N GLY A 443 26.73 0.95 -0.70
CA GLY A 443 25.61 0.85 -1.64
C GLY A 443 24.91 2.19 -1.91
N THR A 444 25.34 3.28 -1.28
CA THR A 444 24.85 4.63 -1.54
C THR A 444 25.25 5.07 -2.95
N LYS A 445 24.30 5.63 -3.71
CA LYS A 445 24.54 6.13 -5.07
C LYS A 445 24.34 7.64 -5.10
N VAL A 446 25.34 8.37 -5.56
CA VAL A 446 25.30 9.83 -5.72
C VAL A 446 25.34 10.16 -7.20
N PHE A 447 24.32 10.85 -7.70
CA PHE A 447 24.24 11.36 -9.06
C PHE A 447 24.43 12.87 -9.02
N GLN A 448 25.58 13.35 -9.47
CA GLN A 448 25.91 14.76 -9.54
C GLN A 448 25.70 15.24 -10.96
N THR A 449 24.80 16.20 -11.11
CA THR A 449 24.57 16.95 -12.34
C THR A 449 24.84 18.44 -12.06
N GLU A 450 24.92 19.26 -13.10
CA GLU A 450 25.17 20.71 -12.94
C GLU A 450 24.11 21.41 -12.06
N SER A 451 22.85 20.97 -12.14
CA SER A 451 21.71 21.64 -11.49
C SER A 451 21.22 20.95 -10.22
N LEU A 452 21.72 19.73 -9.92
CA LEU A 452 21.17 18.89 -8.86
C LEU A 452 22.14 17.77 -8.48
N THR A 453 22.32 17.56 -7.18
CA THR A 453 22.90 16.32 -6.64
C THR A 453 21.79 15.44 -6.07
N THR A 454 21.69 14.20 -6.55
CA THR A 454 20.74 13.21 -6.03
C THR A 454 21.49 12.10 -5.32
N THR A 455 21.24 11.91 -4.04
CA THR A 455 21.82 10.82 -3.24
C THR A 455 20.73 9.81 -2.90
N VAL A 456 20.89 8.58 -3.39
CA VAL A 456 20.03 7.43 -3.05
C VAL A 456 20.74 6.61 -1.98
N PHE A 457 20.18 6.60 -0.78
CA PHE A 457 20.68 5.85 0.36
C PHE A 457 20.20 4.40 0.34
N VAL A 458 20.92 3.54 1.03
CA VAL A 458 20.66 2.09 1.12
C VAL A 458 19.33 1.78 1.80
N ASN A 459 18.88 2.65 2.71
CA ASN A 459 17.62 2.53 3.42
C ASN A 459 16.39 2.90 2.57
N GLY A 460 16.60 3.34 1.31
CA GLY A 460 15.55 3.77 0.39
C GLY A 460 15.26 5.27 0.44
N ASP A 461 15.91 6.03 1.32
CA ASP A 461 15.80 7.49 1.33
C ASP A 461 16.47 8.08 0.09
N THR A 462 15.88 9.13 -0.47
CA THR A 462 16.43 9.87 -1.61
C THR A 462 16.54 11.34 -1.26
N LEU A 463 17.76 11.87 -1.28
CA LEU A 463 18.05 13.27 -1.04
C LEU A 463 18.34 13.98 -2.37
N PHE A 464 17.66 15.09 -2.61
CA PHE A 464 17.87 16.00 -3.71
C PHE A 464 18.46 17.29 -3.16
N GLU A 465 19.65 17.68 -3.61
CA GLU A 465 20.36 18.89 -3.19
C GLU A 465 20.55 19.83 -4.37
N TYR A 466 19.96 21.01 -4.27
CA TYR A 466 20.03 22.03 -5.30
C TYR A 466 21.17 23.03 -4.99
N PRO A 467 21.78 23.65 -6.02
CA PRO A 467 22.86 24.64 -5.84
C PRO A 467 22.49 25.85 -4.99
N ASN A 468 21.19 26.15 -4.84
CA ASN A 468 20.67 27.26 -4.05
C ASN A 468 20.51 26.93 -2.55
N ASN A 469 21.19 25.88 -2.05
CA ASN A 469 21.09 25.37 -0.67
C ASN A 469 19.68 24.88 -0.27
N THR A 470 18.77 24.69 -1.23
CA THR A 470 17.50 23.99 -0.99
C THR A 470 17.74 22.49 -1.10
N SER A 471 17.10 21.70 -0.25
CA SER A 471 17.13 20.25 -0.37
C SER A 471 15.77 19.61 -0.13
N ILE A 472 15.55 18.44 -0.74
CA ILE A 472 14.35 17.64 -0.55
C ILE A 472 14.81 16.24 -0.16
N LEU A 473 14.44 15.79 1.03
CA LEU A 473 14.66 14.43 1.49
C LEU A 473 13.35 13.65 1.43
N ASP A 474 13.25 12.74 0.47
CA ASP A 474 12.18 11.75 0.38
C ASP A 474 12.57 10.53 1.20
N ARG A 475 11.93 10.37 2.36
CA ARG A 475 12.19 9.25 3.27
C ARG A 475 11.41 8.01 2.84
N ALA A 476 11.97 6.84 3.12
CA ALA A 476 11.35 5.55 2.84
C ALA A 476 10.02 5.31 3.58
N ASP A 477 9.74 6.07 4.64
CA ASP A 477 8.47 6.06 5.38
C ASP A 477 7.36 6.93 4.75
N GLY A 478 7.62 7.50 3.57
CA GLY A 478 6.66 8.32 2.81
C GLY A 478 6.60 9.79 3.26
N VAL A 479 7.54 10.25 4.08
CA VAL A 479 7.65 11.67 4.45
C VAL A 479 8.66 12.37 3.54
N ARG A 480 8.23 13.45 2.89
CA ARG A 480 9.08 14.41 2.20
C ARG A 480 9.44 15.55 3.15
N VAL A 481 10.73 15.80 3.33
CA VAL A 481 11.24 16.94 4.10
C VAL A 481 11.92 17.91 3.15
N THR A 482 11.30 19.07 2.94
CA THR A 482 11.90 20.16 2.16
C THR A 482 12.62 21.11 3.11
N THR A 483 13.93 21.30 2.91
CA THR A 483 14.70 22.35 3.57
C THR A 483 14.92 23.48 2.58
N TYR A 484 14.44 24.67 2.90
CA TYR A 484 14.61 25.85 2.06
C TYR A 484 15.97 26.51 2.30
N ALA A 485 16.38 27.40 1.38
CA ALA A 485 17.67 28.08 1.44
C ALA A 485 17.89 28.91 2.73
N ASP A 486 16.81 29.31 3.40
CA ASP A 486 16.84 30.03 4.69
C ASP A 486 17.00 29.09 5.91
N GLY A 487 17.11 27.78 5.68
CA GLY A 487 17.20 26.74 6.70
C GLY A 487 15.86 26.30 7.29
N SER A 488 14.74 26.91 6.87
CA SER A 488 13.41 26.49 7.29
C SER A 488 13.06 25.11 6.71
N LYS A 489 12.28 24.32 7.45
CA LYS A 489 11.93 22.95 7.09
C LYS A 489 10.42 22.78 7.00
N LYS A 490 9.96 22.09 5.96
CA LYS A 490 8.57 21.69 5.78
C LYS A 490 8.51 20.18 5.57
N GLU A 491 7.74 19.52 6.41
CA GLU A 491 7.48 18.09 6.29
C GLU A 491 6.10 17.86 5.66
N GLU A 492 6.05 17.03 4.62
CA GLU A 492 4.84 16.66 3.91
C GLU A 492 4.77 15.14 3.82
N ARG A 493 3.63 14.53 4.20
CA ARG A 493 3.41 13.10 3.94
C ARG A 493 2.96 12.92 2.50
N LEU A 494 3.78 12.24 1.71
CA LEU A 494 3.44 11.80 0.36
C LEU A 494 2.33 10.74 0.48
N LYS A 495 1.20 10.97 -0.20
CA LYS A 495 0.00 10.11 -0.16
C LYS A 495 0.15 8.87 -1.03
#